data_AF-A0A644ZRF1-F1
#
_entry.id   AF-A0A644ZRF1-F1
#
_cell.length_a   1.000
_cell.length_b   1.000
_cell.length_c   1.000
_cell.angle_alpha   90.00
_cell.angle_beta   90.00
_cell.angle_gamma   90.00
#
_symmetry.space_group_name_H-M   'P 1'
#
loop_
_entity.id
_entity.type
_entity.pdbx_description
1 polymer ?
#
loop_
_entity_poly.entity_id
_entity_poly.type
_entity_poly.pdbx_seq_one_letter_code
_entity_poly.pdbx_strand_id
1 'polypeptide(L)'
;MSDLLSGYAPTIDGAYAAKYINGVATIGAGDQIGEYLRVEVSNGNTLVEIDRSGGGDDYSTLVTLTGVETDLATLLANHQIALI
;
A
#
# COMPACT_ATOMS: atom_id res chain seq x y z
N MET A 1 -19.68 7.24 -6.80
CA MET A 1 -18.52 6.40 -7.12
C MET A 1 -18.13 5.68 -5.84
N SER A 2 -17.82 4.38 -5.87
CA SER A 2 -17.21 3.71 -4.72
C SER A 2 -15.70 3.83 -4.87
N ASP A 3 -15.02 4.39 -3.87
CA ASP A 3 -13.56 4.40 -3.84
C ASP A 3 -13.04 2.97 -3.70
N LEU A 4 -11.82 2.72 -4.17
CA LEU A 4 -11.21 1.40 -4.08
C LEU A 4 -10.96 1.02 -2.61
N LEU A 5 -10.41 1.97 -1.83
CA LEU A 5 -10.17 1.87 -0.39
C LEU A 5 -11.26 2.66 0.36
N SER A 6 -12.34 1.99 0.73
CA SER A 6 -13.51 2.66 1.28
C SER A 6 -13.24 3.21 2.67
N GLY A 7 -13.30 4.55 2.82
CA GLY A 7 -13.11 5.21 4.12
C GLY A 7 -11.66 5.44 4.51
N TYR A 8 -10.70 5.06 3.66
CA TYR A 8 -9.30 5.39 3.88
C TYR A 8 -9.04 6.89 3.73
N ALA A 9 -8.26 7.46 4.65
CA ALA A 9 -7.70 8.79 4.55
C ALA A 9 -6.27 8.77 5.10
N PRO A 10 -5.27 9.30 4.37
CA PRO A 10 -3.89 9.34 4.86
C PRO A 10 -3.79 10.24 6.09
N THR A 11 -2.99 9.83 7.07
CA THR A 11 -2.90 10.50 8.39
C THR A 11 -2.00 11.74 8.39
N ILE A 12 -1.16 11.89 7.38
CA ILE A 12 -0.40 13.12 7.14
C ILE A 12 -1.28 14.06 6.31
N ASP A 13 -1.57 15.23 6.87
CA ASP A 13 -2.35 16.33 6.28
C ASP A 13 -1.87 16.65 4.84
N GLY A 14 -2.46 15.95 3.86
CA GLY A 14 -2.28 16.17 2.41
C GLY A 14 -1.13 15.44 1.69
N ALA A 15 -1.22 14.11 1.46
CA ALA A 15 -1.25 13.54 0.09
C ALA A 15 -0.75 12.09 -0.07
N TYR A 16 0.06 11.53 0.84
CA TYR A 16 0.67 10.21 0.61
C TYR A 16 0.82 9.39 1.90
N ALA A 17 0.50 8.11 1.81
CA ALA A 17 0.67 7.14 2.89
C ALA A 17 2.14 6.81 3.20
N ALA A 18 3.05 7.00 2.22
CA ALA A 18 4.48 6.76 2.38
C ALA A 18 5.32 7.79 1.61
N LYS A 19 6.56 7.98 2.06
CA LYS A 19 7.58 8.82 1.41
C LYS A 19 8.98 8.34 1.73
N TYR A 20 9.98 8.80 0.99
CA TYR A 20 11.38 8.59 1.35
C TYR A 20 11.78 9.50 2.53
N ILE A 21 12.32 8.89 3.60
CA ILE A 21 12.95 9.57 4.72
C ILE A 21 14.41 9.10 4.76
N ASN A 22 15.36 10.01 4.52
CA ASN A 22 16.79 9.69 4.47
C ASN A 22 17.14 8.54 3.51
N GLY A 23 16.46 8.46 2.36
CA GLY A 23 16.68 7.42 1.35
C GLY A 23 15.97 6.09 1.61
N VAL A 24 15.21 5.96 2.70
CA VAL A 24 14.42 4.78 3.02
C VAL A 24 12.94 5.08 2.80
N ALA A 25 12.24 4.26 2.00
CA ALA A 25 10.79 4.38 1.84
C ALA A 25 10.12 4.06 3.18
N THR A 26 9.26 4.96 3.65
CA THR A 26 8.69 4.89 5.00
C THR A 26 7.21 5.26 4.96
N ILE A 27 6.37 4.36 5.49
CA ILE A 27 4.94 4.63 5.74
C ILE A 27 4.82 5.64 6.88
N GLY A 28 3.87 6.57 6.75
CA GLY A 28 3.59 7.58 7.77
C GLY A 28 3.31 6.94 9.13
N ALA A 29 3.92 7.48 10.18
CA ALA A 29 3.67 6.99 11.53
C ALA A 29 2.18 7.14 11.88
N GLY A 30 1.54 6.04 12.28
CA GLY A 30 0.11 6.00 12.60
C GLY A 30 -0.81 5.94 11.38
N ASP A 31 -0.29 5.88 10.15
CA ASP A 31 -1.12 5.65 8.96
C ASP A 31 -1.69 4.23 8.95
N GLN A 32 -2.94 4.10 8.53
CA GLN A 32 -3.67 2.83 8.52
C GLN A 32 -3.64 2.15 7.16
N ILE A 33 -2.81 2.59 6.19
CA ILE A 33 -2.75 1.99 4.86
C ILE A 33 -2.47 0.48 4.90
N GLY A 34 -1.75 0.01 5.93
CA GLY A 34 -1.48 -1.41 6.16
C GLY A 34 -2.70 -2.25 6.57
N GLU A 35 -3.84 -1.62 6.85
CA GLU A 35 -5.15 -2.28 7.07
C GLU A 35 -5.96 -2.42 5.77
N TYR A 36 -5.51 -1.74 4.70
CA TYR A 36 -6.18 -1.72 3.40
C TYR A 36 -5.37 -2.40 2.30
N LEU A 37 -4.05 -2.21 2.32
CA LEU A 37 -3.12 -2.79 1.36
C LEU A 37 -2.01 -3.51 2.10
N ARG A 38 -1.64 -4.69 1.58
CA ARG A 38 -0.41 -5.37 2.00
C ARG A 38 0.33 -5.93 0.79
N VAL A 39 1.59 -6.24 1.00
CA VAL A 39 2.45 -6.84 -0.01
C VAL A 39 3.03 -8.14 0.53
N GLU A 40 2.91 -9.19 -0.26
CA GLU A 40 3.60 -10.46 -0.04
C GLU A 40 4.57 -10.73 -1.19
N VAL A 41 5.82 -11.08 -0.88
CA VAL A 41 6.77 -11.56 -1.89
C VAL A 41 6.74 -13.08 -1.89
N SER A 42 6.42 -13.68 -3.05
CA SER A 42 6.30 -15.12 -3.21
C SER A 42 6.84 -15.55 -4.58
N ASN A 43 7.78 -16.51 -4.58
CA ASN A 43 8.39 -17.09 -5.76
C ASN A 43 8.96 -16.05 -6.76
N GLY A 44 9.65 -15.01 -6.26
CA GLY A 44 10.24 -13.96 -7.12
C GLY A 44 9.23 -12.93 -7.65
N ASN A 45 7.99 -12.95 -7.15
CA ASN A 45 6.94 -12.01 -7.53
C ASN A 45 6.45 -11.25 -6.31
N THR A 46 5.87 -10.07 -6.54
CA THR A 46 5.22 -9.27 -5.51
C THR A 46 3.71 -9.33 -5.71
N LEU A 47 2.98 -9.85 -4.73
CA LEU A 47 1.53 -9.84 -4.67
C LEU A 47 1.10 -8.59 -3.89
N VAL A 48 0.37 -7.70 -4.54
CA VAL A 48 -0.29 -6.57 -3.90
C VAL A 48 -1.71 -7.02 -3.58
N GLU A 49 -2.04 -7.03 -2.29
CA GLU A 49 -3.31 -7.50 -1.79
C GLU A 49 -4.11 -6.37 -1.16
N ILE A 50 -5.43 -6.48 -1.20
CA ILE A 50 -6.37 -5.46 -0.80
C ILE A 50 -7.42 -6.01 0.17
N ASP A 51 -7.66 -5.27 1.24
CA ASP A 51 -8.88 -5.25 2.04
C ASP A 51 -9.55 -3.89 1.77
N ARG A 52 -10.73 -3.94 1.15
CA ARG A 52 -11.41 -2.70 0.71
C ARG A 52 -12.04 -1.93 1.86
N SER A 53 -12.25 -2.57 3.00
CA SER A 53 -12.93 -2.03 4.19
C SER A 53 -11.98 -1.53 5.27
N GLY A 54 -10.69 -1.87 5.21
CA GLY A 54 -9.70 -1.40 6.17
C GLY A 54 -9.76 -2.12 7.52
N GLY A 55 -10.26 -3.37 7.55
CA GLY A 55 -10.34 -4.19 8.76
C GLY A 55 -9.05 -4.94 9.07
N GLY A 56 -8.19 -5.10 8.07
CA GLY A 56 -6.93 -5.84 8.19
C GLY A 56 -7.11 -7.35 8.22
N ASP A 57 -8.28 -7.87 7.83
CA ASP A 57 -8.68 -9.26 8.05
C ASP A 57 -9.17 -10.01 6.79
N ASP A 58 -9.59 -9.31 5.73
CA ASP A 58 -10.09 -9.91 4.49
C ASP A 58 -9.33 -9.46 3.24
N TYR A 59 -8.07 -9.87 3.15
CA TYR A 59 -7.21 -9.57 2.00
C TYR A 59 -7.45 -10.50 0.81
N SER A 60 -7.48 -9.91 -0.38
CA SER A 60 -7.43 -10.63 -1.66
C SER A 60 -6.36 -10.06 -2.58
N THR A 61 -5.71 -10.90 -3.38
CA THR A 61 -4.71 -10.42 -4.35
C THR A 61 -5.37 -9.57 -5.43
N LEU A 62 -4.93 -8.31 -5.56
CA LEU A 62 -5.40 -7.37 -6.58
C LEU A 62 -4.50 -7.38 -7.83
N VAL A 63 -3.18 -7.40 -7.60
CA VAL A 63 -2.16 -7.36 -8.67
C VAL A 63 -1.00 -8.27 -8.28
N THR A 64 -0.41 -8.95 -9.27
CA THR A 64 0.89 -9.62 -9.13
C THR A 64 1.91 -8.96 -10.04
N LEU A 65 2.99 -8.43 -9.46
CA LEU A 65 4.14 -7.92 -10.20
C LEU A 65 5.12 -9.08 -10.42
N THR A 66 5.19 -9.56 -11.66
CA THR A 66 5.99 -10.75 -12.00
C THR A 66 7.47 -10.40 -12.09
N GLY A 67 8.34 -11.19 -11.45
CA GLY A 67 9.79 -10.97 -11.45
C GLY A 67 10.25 -9.72 -10.71
N VAL A 68 9.40 -9.19 -9.81
CA VAL A 68 9.68 -8.01 -8.99
C VAL A 68 9.56 -8.42 -7.53
N GLU A 69 10.58 -8.10 -6.74
CA GLU A 69 10.55 -8.20 -5.27
C GLU A 69 10.64 -6.79 -4.69
N THR A 70 9.58 -6.34 -4.03
CA THR A 70 9.49 -5.02 -3.41
C THR A 70 8.50 -5.03 -2.25
N ASP A 71 8.38 -3.92 -1.53
CA ASP A 71 7.46 -3.76 -0.40
C ASP A 71 6.46 -2.63 -0.63
N LEU A 72 5.44 -2.60 0.23
CA LEU A 72 4.36 -1.60 0.14
C LEU A 72 4.87 -0.17 0.27
N ALA A 73 5.80 0.08 1.20
CA ALA A 73 6.35 1.41 1.44
C ALA A 73 7.05 1.94 0.18
N THR A 74 7.82 1.08 -0.49
CA THR A 74 8.55 1.38 -1.73
C THR A 74 7.61 1.64 -2.88
N LEU A 75 6.59 0.80 -3.08
CA LEU A 75 5.59 1.01 -4.14
C LEU A 75 4.87 2.36 -3.99
N LEU A 76 4.48 2.71 -2.76
CA LEU A 76 3.81 3.97 -2.44
C LEU A 76 4.76 5.17 -2.59
N ALA A 77 5.97 5.09 -2.03
CA ALA A 77 6.95 6.19 -2.10
C ALA A 77 7.47 6.45 -3.52
N ASN A 78 7.46 5.43 -4.39
CA ASN A 78 7.77 5.55 -5.83
C ASN A 78 6.55 5.94 -6.68
N HIS A 79 5.38 6.18 -6.08
CA HIS A 79 4.14 6.47 -6.80
C HIS A 79 3.76 5.41 -7.85
N GLN A 80 4.18 4.16 -7.65
CA GLN A 80 3.74 3.02 -8.45
C GLN A 80 2.34 2.58 -8.03
N ILE A 81 2.01 2.78 -6.76
CA ILE A 81 0.64 2.82 -6.26
C ILE A 81 0.37 4.27 -5.83
N ALA A 82 -0.69 4.86 -6.37
CA ALA A 82 -1.17 6.18 -6.01
C ALA A 82 -2.64 6.10 -5.57
N LEU A 83 -2.96 6.77 -4.46
CA LEU A 83 -4.30 6.84 -3.89
C LEU A 83 -4.87 8.20 -4.30
N ILE A 84 -5.61 8.24 -5.41
CA ILE A 84 -6.15 9.46 -6.04
C ILE A 84 -7.67 9.47 -6.08
#